data_AF-A0A4Q5ZK10-F1
#
_entry.id   AF-A0A4Q5ZK10-F1
#
_cell.length_a   1.000
_cell.length_b   1.000
_cell.length_c   1.000
_cell.angle_alpha   90.00
_cell.angle_beta   90.00
_cell.angle_gamma   90.00
#
_symmetry.space_group_name_H-M   'P 1'
#
loop_
_entity.id
_entity.type
_entity.pdbx_description
1 polymer ?
#
loop_
_entity_poly.entity_id
_entity_poly.type
_entity_poly.pdbx_seq_one_letter_code
_entity_poly.pdbx_strand_id
1 'polypeptide(L)'
;MEQIQTFAPDTGKPNMASNTALPKAYDLVVFCHLRWGFVYQRPQHIISRLAKSMRILFIEEPIGFAPDEEGTANLMAISDNLHVLQPKVKDISSIAAIIPKYVTQGNVAIGWFYSAAFIPLNDAFQFDTIVYDCMDEL
;
A
#
# COMPACT_ATOMS: atom_id res chain seq x y z
N MET A 1 -20.89 28.63 20.83
CA MET A 1 -21.05 28.21 19.43
C MET A 1 -19.72 28.42 18.74
N GLU A 2 -18.83 27.44 18.82
CA GLU A 2 -17.56 27.43 18.07
C GLU A 2 -17.76 26.58 16.83
N GLN A 3 -17.46 27.16 15.66
CA GLN A 3 -17.52 26.48 14.38
C GLN A 3 -16.34 25.51 14.27
N ILE A 4 -16.65 24.22 14.11
CA ILE A 4 -15.66 23.19 13.79
C ILE A 4 -15.32 23.35 12.31
N GLN A 5 -14.07 23.72 12.03
CA GLN A 5 -13.54 23.81 10.68
C GLN A 5 -13.18 22.40 10.20
N THR A 6 -14.05 21.84 9.36
CA THR A 6 -13.84 20.54 8.71
C THR A 6 -12.64 20.64 7.77
N PHE A 7 -11.53 19.98 8.10
CA PHE A 7 -10.43 19.76 7.16
C PHE A 7 -10.85 18.68 6.16
N ALA A 8 -11.26 19.09 4.97
CA ALA A 8 -11.36 18.18 3.84
C ALA A 8 -9.94 17.75 3.42
N PRO A 9 -9.70 16.47 3.09
CA PRO A 9 -8.45 16.08 2.44
C PRO A 9 -8.36 16.81 1.10
N ASP A 10 -7.21 17.43 0.85
CA ASP A 10 -6.88 18.11 -0.40
C ASP A 10 -7.08 17.14 -1.57
N THR A 11 -8.15 17.33 -2.35
CA THR A 11 -8.38 16.63 -3.60
C THR A 11 -7.50 17.24 -4.68
N GLY A 12 -6.19 17.15 -4.48
CA GLY A 12 -5.20 17.44 -5.50
C GLY A 12 -5.44 16.49 -6.67
N LYS A 13 -5.89 17.04 -7.80
CA LYS A 13 -6.02 16.31 -9.07
C LYS A 13 -4.68 15.62 -9.36
N PRO A 14 -4.65 14.36 -9.82
CA PRO A 14 -3.40 13.71 -10.20
C PRO A 14 -2.79 14.52 -11.35
N ASN A 15 -1.65 15.14 -11.06
CA ASN A 15 -0.87 15.85 -12.05
C ASN A 15 -0.35 14.80 -13.05
N MET A 16 -0.64 15.00 -14.33
CA MET A 16 -0.18 14.08 -15.39
C MET A 16 1.36 14.08 -15.45
N ALA A 17 1.93 13.02 -14.88
CA ALA A 17 3.20 12.37 -15.19
C ALA A 17 4.39 13.26 -15.59
N SER A 18 5.17 13.69 -14.59
CA SER A 18 6.63 13.67 -14.76
C SER A 18 7.06 12.20 -14.83
N ASN A 19 7.71 11.81 -15.94
CA ASN A 19 8.22 10.46 -16.20
C ASN A 19 9.44 10.12 -15.31
N THR A 20 9.25 10.22 -14.00
CA THR A 20 10.24 9.79 -13.01
C THR A 20 9.91 8.34 -12.69
N ALA A 21 10.80 7.42 -13.04
CA ALA A 21 10.64 6.02 -12.71
C ALA A 21 10.33 5.90 -11.21
N LEU A 22 9.21 5.26 -10.87
CA LEU A 22 8.77 5.13 -9.49
C LEU A 22 9.86 4.42 -8.66
N PRO A 23 10.07 4.84 -7.40
CA PRO A 23 11.02 4.17 -6.51
C PRO A 23 10.66 2.68 -6.42
N LYS A 24 11.64 1.82 -6.68
CA LYS A 24 11.49 0.36 -6.51
C LYS A 24 12.10 -0.15 -5.19
N ALA A 25 12.62 0.75 -4.37
CA ALA A 25 13.15 0.47 -3.04
C ALA A 25 12.28 1.17 -2.00
N TYR A 26 11.81 0.40 -1.01
CA TYR A 26 10.90 0.82 0.03
C TYR A 26 11.49 0.52 1.41
N ASP A 27 11.22 1.41 2.36
CA ASP A 27 11.65 1.25 3.76
C ASP A 27 10.60 0.48 4.56
N LEU A 28 9.32 0.61 4.18
CA LEU A 28 8.17 -0.02 4.83
C LEU A 28 7.19 -0.55 3.77
N VAL A 29 6.77 -1.81 3.91
CA VAL A 29 5.64 -2.39 3.18
C VAL A 29 4.48 -2.58 4.15
N VAL A 30 3.31 -2.06 3.77
CA VAL A 30 2.08 -2.15 4.55
C VAL A 30 1.10 -3.06 3.82
N PHE A 31 0.54 -4.04 4.52
CA PHE A 31 -0.51 -4.91 4.00
C PHE A 31 -1.83 -4.57 4.68
N CYS A 32 -2.83 -4.19 3.90
CA CYS A 32 -4.10 -3.72 4.45
C CYS A 32 -5.31 -4.27 3.70
N HIS A 33 -6.32 -4.70 4.46
CA HIS A 33 -7.61 -5.13 3.93
C HIS A 33 -8.53 -3.94 3.59
N LEU A 34 -8.21 -2.73 4.07
CA LEU A 34 -8.94 -1.50 3.75
C LEU A 34 -8.40 -0.83 2.48
N ARG A 35 -9.31 -0.24 1.71
CA ARG A 35 -8.97 0.53 0.50
C ARG A 35 -8.46 1.92 0.87
N TRP A 36 -7.35 2.34 0.26
CA TRP A 36 -6.80 3.67 0.46
C TRP A 36 -7.80 4.77 0.09
N GLY A 37 -8.47 4.61 -1.06
CA GLY A 37 -9.42 5.59 -1.61
C GLY A 37 -10.83 5.57 -1.01
N PHE A 38 -11.04 4.90 0.13
CA PHE A 38 -12.34 4.83 0.83
C PHE A 38 -12.36 5.80 2.03
N VAL A 39 -13.10 5.45 3.09
CA VAL A 39 -13.19 6.24 4.32
C VAL A 39 -11.79 6.44 4.92
N TYR A 40 -11.48 7.70 5.25
CA TYR A 40 -10.20 8.06 5.83
C TYR A 40 -10.12 7.61 7.30
N GLN A 41 -9.30 6.59 7.58
CA GLN A 41 -9.26 5.88 8.86
C GLN A 41 -7.83 5.72 9.38
N ARG A 42 -7.63 4.90 10.43
CA ARG A 42 -6.34 4.73 11.12
C ARG A 42 -5.17 4.45 10.16
N PRO A 43 -5.27 3.52 9.18
CA PRO A 43 -4.15 3.27 8.28
C PRO A 43 -3.74 4.51 7.51
N GLN A 44 -4.69 5.25 6.93
CA GLN A 44 -4.38 6.44 6.15
C GLN A 44 -3.77 7.55 7.02
N HIS A 45 -4.30 7.77 8.23
CA HIS A 45 -3.74 8.75 9.16
C HIS A 45 -2.28 8.47 9.54
N ILE A 46 -1.96 7.21 9.84
CA ILE A 46 -0.61 6.81 10.30
C ILE A 46 0.35 6.78 9.11
N ILE A 47 -0.03 6.10 8.03
CA ILE A 47 0.84 5.90 6.87
C ILE A 47 1.14 7.22 6.16
N SER A 48 0.17 8.13 6.02
CA SER A 48 0.46 9.47 5.46
C SER A 48 1.46 10.28 6.29
N ARG A 49 1.50 10.09 7.62
CA ARG A 49 2.50 10.76 8.47
C ARG A 49 3.87 10.12 8.34
N LEU A 50 3.93 8.79 8.30
CA LEU A 50 5.18 8.04 8.11
C LEU A 50 5.82 8.30 6.74
N ALA A 51 5.00 8.51 5.70
CA ALA A 51 5.45 8.86 4.36
C ALA A 51 6.23 10.19 4.27
N LYS A 52 6.21 11.02 5.32
CA LYS A 52 7.04 12.24 5.38
C LYS A 52 8.54 11.92 5.48
N SER A 53 8.90 10.72 5.94
CA SER A 53 10.30 10.33 6.16
C SER A 53 10.66 8.90 5.70
N MET A 54 9.69 8.10 5.28
CA MET A 54 9.91 6.73 4.79
C MET A 54 9.26 6.53 3.43
N ARG A 55 9.89 5.75 2.56
CA ARG A 55 9.30 5.28 1.30
C ARG A 55 8.44 4.07 1.61
N ILE A 56 7.15 4.19 1.33
CA ILE A 56 6.13 3.21 1.72
C ILE A 56 5.44 2.65 0.49
N LEU A 57 5.34 1.33 0.44
CA LEU A 57 4.44 0.61 -0.46
C LEU A 57 3.26 0.09 0.36
N PHE A 58 2.07 0.61 0.08
CA PHE A 58 0.83 0.16 0.68
C PHE A 58 0.14 -0.82 -0.26
N ILE A 59 0.01 -2.07 0.14
CA ILE A 59 -0.57 -3.16 -0.65
C ILE A 59 -1.98 -3.44 -0.13
N GLU A 60 -2.95 -3.29 -1.02
CA GLU A 60 -4.34 -3.62 -0.74
C GLU A 60 -4.66 -5.09 -1.07
N GLU A 61 -5.85 -5.54 -0.70
CA GLU A 61 -6.41 -6.79 -1.22
C GLU A 61 -6.52 -6.79 -2.75
N PRO A 62 -6.60 -7.96 -3.40
CA PRO A 62 -6.85 -8.02 -4.82
C PRO A 62 -8.13 -7.26 -5.22
N ILE A 63 -8.09 -6.69 -6.42
CA ILE A 63 -9.23 -6.04 -7.07
C ILE A 63 -9.72 -6.91 -8.24
N GLY A 64 -10.92 -6.64 -8.76
CA GLY A 64 -11.40 -7.27 -9.99
C GLY A 64 -10.59 -6.86 -11.22
N PHE A 65 -10.50 -7.75 -12.21
CA PHE A 65 -9.72 -7.56 -13.43
C PHE A 65 -10.29 -8.34 -14.62
N ALA A 66 -9.98 -7.89 -15.84
CA ALA A 66 -10.26 -8.65 -17.06
C ALA A 66 -9.24 -9.80 -17.24
N PRO A 67 -9.56 -10.89 -17.96
CA PRO A 67 -8.67 -12.05 -18.06
C PRO A 67 -7.25 -11.76 -18.58
N ASP A 68 -7.08 -10.75 -19.43
CA ASP A 68 -5.79 -10.32 -19.98
C ASP A 68 -4.96 -9.45 -19.03
N GLU A 69 -5.54 -9.04 -17.90
CA GLU A 69 -4.86 -8.23 -16.87
C GLU A 69 -4.34 -9.07 -15.68
N GLU A 70 -4.57 -10.39 -15.67
CA GLU A 70 -4.13 -11.26 -14.57
C GLU A 70 -2.61 -11.17 -14.36
N GLY A 71 -2.19 -11.00 -13.10
CA GLY A 71 -0.77 -10.88 -12.74
C GLY A 71 -0.19 -9.47 -12.93
N THR A 72 -1.04 -8.46 -13.08
CA THR A 72 -0.67 -7.04 -13.07
C THR A 72 -1.18 -6.34 -11.80
N ALA A 73 -1.03 -5.02 -11.72
CA ALA A 73 -1.59 -4.20 -10.63
C ALA A 73 -1.75 -2.74 -11.09
N ASN A 74 -2.67 -2.01 -10.44
CA ASN A 74 -2.62 -0.56 -10.48
C ASN A 74 -1.61 -0.09 -9.43
N LEU A 75 -0.68 0.77 -9.82
CA LEU A 75 0.26 1.43 -8.92
C LEU A 75 -0.02 2.93 -8.92
N MET A 76 -0.53 3.43 -7.80
CA MET A 76 -0.90 4.84 -7.64
C MET A 76 0.15 5.55 -6.78
N ALA A 77 0.74 6.63 -7.30
CA ALA A 77 1.56 7.52 -6.51
C ALA A 77 0.67 8.51 -5.75
N ILE A 78 0.61 8.37 -4.42
CA ILE A 78 -0.12 9.28 -3.53
C ILE A 78 0.77 10.47 -3.16
N SER A 79 2.06 10.21 -2.99
CA SER A 79 3.13 11.20 -2.88
C SER A 79 4.45 10.58 -3.35
N ASP A 80 5.54 11.35 -3.39
CA ASP A 80 6.88 10.85 -3.76
C ASP A 80 7.32 9.61 -2.94
N ASN A 81 6.85 9.53 -1.70
CA ASN A 81 7.22 8.51 -0.73
C ASN A 81 6.09 7.51 -0.42
N LEU A 82 4.91 7.65 -1.01
CA LEU A 82 3.79 6.76 -0.73
C LEU A 82 3.14 6.29 -2.02
N HIS A 83 3.22 4.98 -2.22
CA HIS A 83 2.60 4.31 -3.34
C HIS A 83 1.58 3.30 -2.85
N VAL A 84 0.45 3.21 -3.56
CA VAL A 84 -0.61 2.23 -3.30
C VAL A 84 -0.64 1.23 -4.44
N LEU A 85 -0.49 -0.05 -4.12
CA LEU A 85 -0.57 -1.17 -5.03
C LEU A 85 -1.93 -1.86 -4.89
N GLN A 86 -2.66 -1.95 -5.99
CA GLN A 86 -3.91 -2.70 -6.08
C GLN A 86 -3.72 -3.91 -7.00
N PRO A 87 -3.49 -5.10 -6.44
CA PRO A 87 -3.16 -6.30 -7.21
C PRO A 87 -4.33 -6.79 -8.06
N LYS A 88 -4.04 -7.18 -9.32
CA LYS A 88 -4.98 -7.87 -10.21
C LYS A 88 -4.63 -9.36 -10.26
N VAL A 89 -4.95 -10.04 -9.17
CA VAL A 89 -4.64 -11.47 -8.96
C VAL A 89 -5.82 -12.16 -8.28
N LYS A 90 -5.85 -13.50 -8.34
CA LYS A 90 -7.00 -14.29 -7.87
C LYS A 90 -7.24 -14.20 -6.36
N ASP A 91 -6.17 -14.16 -5.57
CA ASP A 91 -6.22 -14.18 -4.11
C ASP A 91 -4.99 -13.47 -3.51
N ILE A 92 -5.01 -13.27 -2.20
CA ILE A 92 -3.92 -12.60 -1.47
C ILE A 92 -2.59 -13.33 -1.68
N SER A 93 -2.55 -14.66 -1.61
CA SER A 93 -1.30 -15.43 -1.80
C SER A 93 -0.67 -15.22 -3.18
N SER A 94 -1.49 -15.01 -4.20
CA SER A 94 -1.04 -14.77 -5.58
C SER A 94 -0.32 -13.42 -5.75
N ILE A 95 -0.42 -12.51 -4.78
CA ILE A 95 0.32 -11.23 -4.79
C ILE A 95 1.85 -11.48 -4.77
N ALA A 96 2.30 -12.56 -4.12
CA ALA A 96 3.72 -12.94 -4.05
C ALA A 96 4.39 -12.99 -5.44
N ALA A 97 3.68 -13.48 -6.45
CA ALA A 97 4.21 -13.63 -7.81
C ALA A 97 4.42 -12.29 -8.55
N ILE A 98 3.74 -11.21 -8.13
CA ILE A 98 3.82 -9.90 -8.80
C ILE A 98 4.74 -8.92 -8.08
N ILE A 99 5.04 -9.14 -6.79
CA ILE A 99 5.91 -8.27 -5.97
C ILE A 99 7.25 -7.93 -6.65
N PRO A 100 7.98 -8.89 -7.27
CA PRO A 100 9.26 -8.59 -7.91
C PRO A 100 9.19 -7.55 -9.04
N LYS A 101 8.01 -7.29 -9.61
CA LYS A 101 7.82 -6.24 -10.63
C LYS A 101 7.86 -4.83 -10.03
N TYR A 102 7.50 -4.70 -8.75
CA TYR A 102 7.27 -3.43 -8.06
C TYR A 102 8.33 -3.13 -6.99
N VAL A 103 9.02 -4.16 -6.49
CA VAL A 103 10.07 -4.04 -5.48
C VAL A 103 11.34 -4.69 -6.00
N THR A 104 12.42 -3.90 -6.14
CA THR A 104 13.72 -4.38 -6.66
C THR A 104 14.60 -5.03 -5.60
N GLN A 105 14.36 -4.75 -4.32
CA GLN A 105 15.14 -5.28 -3.22
C GLN A 105 14.26 -6.18 -2.37
N GLY A 106 14.69 -7.44 -2.18
CA GLY A 106 13.97 -8.36 -1.29
C GLY A 106 14.02 -7.94 0.17
N ASN A 107 15.00 -7.11 0.56
CA ASN A 107 15.14 -6.61 1.92
C ASN A 107 14.37 -5.29 2.08
N VAL A 108 13.37 -5.31 2.95
CA VAL A 108 12.59 -4.13 3.37
C VAL A 108 12.70 -4.08 4.88
N ALA A 109 13.02 -2.93 5.47
CA ALA A 109 13.28 -2.87 6.91
C ALA A 109 12.04 -3.28 7.73
N ILE A 110 10.84 -2.87 7.31
CA ILE A 110 9.62 -3.08 8.09
C ILE A 110 8.50 -3.66 7.23
N GLY A 111 7.88 -4.74 7.71
CA GLY A 111 6.60 -5.26 7.23
C GLY A 111 5.50 -4.97 8.23
N TRP A 112 4.45 -4.25 7.83
CA TRP A 112 3.32 -3.91 8.70
C TRP A 112 2.03 -4.53 8.20
N PHE A 113 1.44 -5.42 8.99
CA PHE A 113 0.25 -6.18 8.66
C PHE A 113 -0.96 -5.67 9.45
N TYR A 114 -1.97 -5.14 8.75
CA TYR A 114 -3.27 -4.79 9.35
C TYR A 114 -4.27 -5.96 9.36
N SER A 115 -3.92 -7.10 8.76
CA SER A 115 -4.73 -8.32 8.78
C SER A 115 -3.85 -9.56 8.63
N ALA A 116 -4.18 -10.61 9.37
CA ALA A 116 -3.52 -11.92 9.30
C ALA A 116 -3.71 -12.60 7.93
N ALA A 117 -4.71 -12.19 7.13
CA ALA A 117 -4.94 -12.73 5.80
C ALA A 117 -3.74 -12.57 4.86
N PHE A 118 -2.85 -11.60 5.13
CA PHE A 118 -1.64 -11.33 4.36
C PHE A 118 -0.40 -12.11 4.81
N ILE A 119 -0.48 -12.93 5.85
CA ILE A 119 0.64 -13.77 6.32
C ILE A 119 1.31 -14.59 5.20
N PRO A 120 0.58 -15.15 4.19
CA PRO A 120 1.22 -15.86 3.08
C PRO A 120 2.23 -15.02 2.27
N LEU A 121 2.19 -13.69 2.39
CA LEU A 121 3.13 -12.78 1.73
C LEU A 121 4.39 -12.48 2.54
N ASN A 122 4.48 -12.98 3.79
CA ASN A 122 5.67 -12.80 4.62
C ASN A 122 6.94 -13.27 3.89
N ASP A 123 6.88 -14.41 3.21
CA ASP A 123 8.03 -15.02 2.55
C ASP A 123 8.40 -14.35 1.21
N ALA A 124 7.55 -13.43 0.72
CA ALA A 124 7.85 -12.63 -0.47
C ALA A 124 8.84 -11.48 -0.18
N PHE A 125 9.12 -11.22 1.10
CA PHE A 125 10.03 -10.20 1.57
C PHE A 125 10.95 -10.74 2.66
N GLN A 126 12.08 -10.07 2.87
CA GLN A 126 12.89 -10.20 4.06
C GLN A 126 12.71 -8.94 4.89
N PHE A 127 12.06 -9.09 6.05
CA PHE A 127 11.80 -7.99 6.98
C PHE A 127 12.75 -8.07 8.18
N ASP A 128 13.34 -6.93 8.57
CA ASP A 128 14.09 -6.82 9.82
C ASP A 128 13.14 -6.71 11.03
N THR A 129 11.94 -6.16 10.80
CA THR A 129 10.92 -5.97 11.83
C THR A 129 9.52 -6.19 11.24
N ILE A 130 8.68 -6.91 11.98
CA ILE A 130 7.28 -7.13 11.64
C ILE A 130 6.41 -6.40 12.67
N VAL A 131 5.45 -5.62 12.19
CA VAL A 131 4.40 -4.99 12.98
C VAL A 131 3.08 -5.67 12.62
N TYR A 132 2.32 -6.09 13.63
CA TYR A 132 0.94 -6.55 13.46
C TYR A 132 0.00 -5.60 14.20
N ASP A 133 -0.87 -4.91 13.47
CA ASP A 133 -1.85 -3.95 14.00
C ASP A 133 -3.25 -4.48 13.71
N CYS A 134 -3.85 -5.15 14.69
CA CYS A 134 -5.21 -5.66 14.59
C CYS A 134 -6.19 -4.48 14.64
N MET A 135 -6.65 -4.07 13.45
CA MET A 135 -7.63 -3.00 13.27
C MET A 135 -9.07 -3.52 13.37
N ASP A 136 -9.33 -4.70 12.81
CA ASP A 136 -10.62 -5.41 12.84
C ASP A 136 -10.38 -6.92 12.94
N GLU A 137 -11.21 -7.61 13.73
CA GLU A 137 -11.34 -9.08 13.71
C GLU A 137 -12.35 -9.44 12.60
N LEU A 138 -11.87 -9.59 11.36
CA LEU A 138 -12.65 -10.19 10.27
C LEU A 138 -12.28 -11.67 10.12
#